data_AF-A0A9N9N7D7-F1
#
_entry.id   AF-A0A9N9N7D7-F1
#
_cell.length_a   1.000
_cell.length_b   1.000
_cell.length_c   1.000
_cell.angle_alpha   90.00
_cell.angle_beta   90.00
_cell.angle_gamma   90.00
#
_symmetry.space_group_name_H-M   'P 1'
#
loop_
_entity.id
_entity.type
_entity.pdbx_description
1 polymer ?
#
loop_
_entity_poly.entity_id
_entity_poly.type
_entity_poly.pdbx_seq_one_letter_code
_entity_poly.pdbx_strand_id
1 'polypeptide(L)'
;MTQRYSAKKILAESVLNHEIVPLMNRDDSEETPYVNWFKKWKVNKALTCGFADLPSWLQDNSDIHTGYRRPTFSYIKCIQSLFYLHNESVNIWSHFVGAVICIFFSIITYFYLLAHPSVKWWDFVVLYCFFAGAFMCLALSSAFHTFCNHSEKVCANWNRCDYVGIVGMVMGSSIPMIYYGFYCHNTLKILYFTMVSLFGIATVFVALDLRF
;
A
#
# COMPACT_ATOMS: atom_id res chain seq x y z
N MET A 1 -10.43 -19.13 -40.12
CA MET A 1 -10.35 -19.57 -38.72
C MET A 1 -9.88 -18.37 -37.89
N THR A 2 -10.81 -17.58 -37.39
CA THR A 2 -10.57 -16.26 -36.78
C THR A 2 -10.07 -16.44 -35.35
N GLN A 3 -8.77 -16.22 -35.13
CA GLN A 3 -8.15 -16.32 -33.83
C GLN A 3 -8.60 -15.12 -32.98
N ARG A 4 -9.55 -15.34 -32.05
CA ARG A 4 -9.97 -14.33 -31.08
C ARG A 4 -8.82 -14.09 -30.11
N TYR A 5 -8.03 -13.04 -30.36
CA TYR A 5 -7.08 -12.54 -29.38
C TYR A 5 -7.84 -11.99 -28.16
N SER A 6 -7.48 -12.45 -26.96
CA SER A 6 -8.05 -11.95 -25.71
C SER A 6 -7.77 -10.45 -25.58
N ALA A 7 -8.77 -9.66 -25.17
CA ALA A 7 -8.64 -8.22 -24.94
C ALA A 7 -7.46 -7.86 -24.02
N LYS A 8 -7.06 -8.77 -23.11
CA LYS A 8 -5.86 -8.62 -22.26
C LYS A 8 -4.55 -8.63 -23.05
N LYS A 9 -4.48 -9.43 -24.13
CA LYS A 9 -3.30 -9.48 -25.01
C LYS A 9 -3.23 -8.24 -25.88
N ILE A 10 -4.37 -7.74 -26.34
CA ILE A 10 -4.47 -6.50 -27.12
C ILE A 10 -4.11 -5.27 -26.25
N LEU A 11 -4.57 -5.20 -24.99
CA LEU A 11 -4.18 -4.12 -24.07
C LEU A 11 -2.70 -4.20 -23.65
N ALA A 12 -2.17 -5.41 -23.42
CA ALA A 12 -0.76 -5.58 -23.11
C ALA A 12 0.13 -5.22 -24.30
N GLU A 13 -0.26 -5.61 -25.53
CA GLU A 13 0.40 -5.21 -26.78
C GLU A 13 0.20 -3.73 -27.07
N SER A 14 -0.95 -3.12 -26.74
CA SER A 14 -1.18 -1.69 -27.00
C SER A 14 -0.36 -0.81 -26.07
N VAL A 15 -0.24 -1.14 -24.78
CA VAL A 15 0.63 -0.41 -23.85
C VAL A 15 2.10 -0.61 -24.21
N LEU A 16 2.51 -1.83 -24.60
CA LEU A 16 3.86 -2.08 -25.15
C LEU A 16 4.12 -1.24 -26.42
N ASN A 17 3.15 -1.17 -27.32
CA ASN A 17 3.29 -0.50 -28.60
C ASN A 17 3.23 1.03 -28.49
N HIS A 18 2.53 1.57 -27.49
CA HIS A 18 2.34 3.01 -27.38
C HIS A 18 3.44 3.73 -26.59
N GLU A 19 4.09 3.04 -25.63
CA GLU A 19 5.17 3.61 -24.81
C GLU A 19 6.56 3.06 -25.16
N ILE A 20 6.67 1.79 -25.57
CA ILE A 20 7.98 1.12 -25.71
C ILE A 20 8.45 1.03 -27.16
N VAL A 21 7.57 0.79 -28.13
CA VAL A 21 7.94 0.71 -29.56
C VAL A 21 8.56 2.01 -30.10
N PRO A 22 8.10 3.23 -29.74
CA PRO A 22 8.77 4.47 -30.13
C PRO A 22 10.19 4.61 -29.55
N LEU A 23 10.49 3.96 -28.42
CA LEU A 23 11.81 3.91 -27.80
C LEU A 23 12.71 2.83 -28.40
N MET A 24 12.12 1.76 -28.96
CA MET A 24 12.85 0.67 -29.64
C MET A 24 13.13 0.94 -31.12
N ASN A 25 12.39 1.84 -31.76
CA ASN A 25 12.51 2.19 -33.18
C ASN A 25 13.36 3.46 -33.45
N ARG A 26 14.02 4.04 -32.44
CA ARG A 26 15.06 5.05 -32.67
C ARG A 26 16.31 4.35 -33.17
N ASP A 27 16.98 4.95 -34.16
CA ASP A 27 18.22 4.45 -34.76
C ASP A 27 19.16 3.81 -33.73
N ASP A 28 19.69 2.64 -34.07
CA ASP A 28 20.53 1.75 -33.25
C ASP A 28 21.87 2.36 -32.76
N SER A 29 22.02 3.69 -32.84
CA SER A 29 23.20 4.46 -32.42
C SER A 29 23.08 5.06 -31.01
N GLU A 30 21.88 5.07 -30.40
CA GLU A 30 21.67 5.50 -29.01
C GLU A 30 20.85 4.46 -28.23
N GLU A 31 21.42 3.28 -27.99
CA GLU A 31 20.87 2.36 -26.97
C GLU A 31 20.99 3.00 -25.59
N THR A 32 19.93 3.69 -25.17
CA THR A 32 19.87 4.23 -23.81
C THR A 32 19.97 3.10 -22.77
N PRO A 33 20.58 3.35 -21.60
CA PRO A 33 20.69 2.35 -20.53
C PRO A 33 19.36 1.69 -20.16
N TYR A 34 18.26 2.43 -20.33
CA TYR A 34 16.89 1.96 -20.11
C TYR A 34 16.50 0.85 -21.09
N VAL A 35 16.72 1.02 -22.40
CA VAL A 35 16.38 0.02 -23.42
C VAL A 35 17.19 -1.27 -23.23
N ASN A 36 18.48 -1.15 -22.90
CA ASN A 36 19.34 -2.30 -22.62
C ASN A 36 18.98 -3.02 -21.31
N TRP A 37 18.55 -2.28 -20.29
CA TRP A 37 17.96 -2.85 -19.09
C TRP A 37 16.70 -3.66 -19.45
N PHE A 38 15.73 -3.10 -20.20
CA PHE A 38 14.52 -3.85 -20.60
C PHE A 38 14.84 -5.12 -21.41
N LYS A 39 15.81 -5.07 -22.32
CA LYS A 39 16.27 -6.24 -23.10
C LYS A 39 16.87 -7.33 -22.18
N LYS A 40 17.77 -6.97 -21.26
CA LYS A 40 18.34 -7.89 -20.24
C LYS A 40 17.23 -8.57 -19.41
N TRP A 41 16.16 -7.83 -19.12
CA TRP A 41 15.05 -8.29 -18.29
C TRP A 41 14.11 -9.26 -18.97
N LYS A 42 13.87 -9.11 -20.27
CA LYS A 42 12.97 -9.99 -21.03
C LYS A 42 13.51 -11.43 -21.16
N VAL A 43 14.82 -11.61 -21.00
CA VAL A 43 15.51 -12.91 -21.18
C VAL A 43 15.59 -13.70 -19.86
N ASN A 44 15.58 -13.03 -18.71
CA ASN A 44 15.79 -13.68 -17.42
C ASN A 44 14.48 -14.23 -16.83
N LYS A 45 14.42 -15.56 -16.61
CA LYS A 45 13.25 -16.25 -16.03
C LYS A 45 13.19 -16.20 -14.50
N ALA A 46 14.21 -15.66 -13.82
CA ALA A 46 14.23 -15.58 -12.37
C ALA A 46 13.15 -14.63 -11.84
N LEU A 47 12.35 -15.11 -10.86
CA LEU A 47 11.28 -14.33 -10.22
C LEU A 47 11.82 -13.13 -9.43
N THR A 48 13.03 -13.26 -8.87
CA THR A 48 13.69 -12.25 -8.06
C THR A 48 15.03 -11.79 -8.68
N CYS A 49 15.58 -10.70 -8.14
CA CYS A 49 16.84 -10.09 -8.59
C CYS A 49 17.68 -9.56 -7.42
N GLY A 50 18.92 -9.17 -7.72
CA GLY A 50 19.80 -8.48 -6.77
C GLY A 50 19.52 -6.97 -6.70
N PHE A 51 19.95 -6.33 -5.61
CA PHE A 51 19.80 -4.88 -5.40
C PHE A 51 20.32 -4.05 -6.58
N ALA A 52 21.52 -4.40 -7.08
CA ALA A 52 22.16 -3.68 -8.18
C ALA A 52 21.42 -3.78 -9.53
N ASP A 53 20.52 -4.75 -9.69
CA ASP A 53 19.71 -4.88 -10.91
C ASP A 53 18.44 -4.02 -10.86
N LEU A 54 18.05 -3.50 -9.69
CA LEU A 54 16.82 -2.73 -9.51
C LEU A 54 16.92 -1.33 -10.12
N PRO A 55 15.79 -0.76 -10.58
CA PRO A 55 15.74 0.66 -10.87
C PRO A 55 15.87 1.47 -9.56
N SER A 56 16.36 2.71 -9.67
CA SER A 56 16.62 3.59 -8.51
C SER A 56 15.43 3.75 -7.57
N TRP A 57 14.21 3.83 -8.10
CA TRP A 57 12.99 4.00 -7.30
C TRP A 57 12.58 2.76 -6.48
N LEU A 58 13.18 1.58 -6.71
CA LEU A 58 13.01 0.37 -5.90
C LEU A 58 14.21 0.06 -5.01
N GLN A 59 15.31 0.81 -5.12
CA GLN A 59 16.52 0.62 -4.33
C GLN A 59 16.34 1.29 -2.95
N ASP A 60 15.51 0.69 -2.11
CA ASP A 60 15.12 1.23 -0.80
C ASP A 60 16.19 1.01 0.28
N ASN A 61 16.79 -0.17 0.33
CA ASN A 61 17.71 -0.60 1.37
C ASN A 61 18.90 -1.39 0.80
N SER A 62 20.08 -0.79 0.78
CA SER A 62 21.31 -1.39 0.25
C SER A 62 21.80 -2.63 1.02
N ASP A 63 21.34 -2.82 2.26
CA ASP A 63 21.73 -3.95 3.10
C ASP A 63 21.01 -5.24 2.70
N ILE A 64 19.90 -5.14 1.95
CA ILE A 64 19.25 -6.29 1.33
C ILE A 64 19.93 -6.50 -0.01
N HIS A 65 20.69 -7.59 -0.16
CA HIS A 65 21.47 -7.77 -1.39
C HIS A 65 20.70 -8.51 -2.50
N THR A 66 19.73 -9.36 -2.16
CA THR A 66 19.00 -10.23 -3.10
C THR A 66 17.55 -10.47 -2.69
N GLY A 67 16.77 -11.13 -3.54
CA GLY A 67 15.37 -11.50 -3.24
C GLY A 67 14.36 -10.43 -3.63
N TYR A 68 14.79 -9.38 -4.32
CA TYR A 68 13.92 -8.30 -4.76
C TYR A 68 13.00 -8.70 -5.90
N ARG A 69 11.76 -8.22 -5.85
CA ARG A 69 10.85 -8.33 -6.97
C ARG A 69 11.19 -7.35 -8.08
N ARG A 70 11.09 -7.88 -9.28
CA ARG A 70 11.24 -7.20 -10.55
C ARG A 70 10.07 -6.25 -10.83
N PRO A 71 10.26 -5.03 -11.42
CA PRO A 71 9.15 -4.26 -11.98
C PRO A 71 8.27 -5.09 -12.93
N THR A 72 6.96 -5.08 -12.70
CA THR A 72 6.02 -5.95 -13.43
C THR A 72 5.12 -5.21 -14.40
N PHE A 73 4.89 -3.91 -14.17
CA PHE A 73 3.90 -3.09 -14.88
C PHE A 73 2.51 -3.76 -14.96
N SER A 74 2.18 -4.59 -13.96
CA SER A 74 0.94 -5.35 -13.95
C SER A 74 0.51 -5.69 -12.52
N TYR A 75 -0.66 -5.16 -12.13
CA TYR A 75 -1.31 -5.51 -10.85
C TYR A 75 -1.50 -7.02 -10.66
N ILE A 76 -1.82 -7.75 -11.74
CA ILE A 76 -2.00 -9.20 -11.67
C ILE A 76 -0.68 -9.90 -11.30
N LYS A 77 0.43 -9.49 -11.90
CA LYS A 77 1.75 -10.06 -11.56
C LYS A 77 2.18 -9.69 -10.13
N CYS A 78 1.81 -8.50 -9.65
CA CYS A 78 2.01 -8.10 -8.25
C CYS A 78 1.24 -9.05 -7.32
N ILE A 79 -0.04 -9.32 -7.59
CA ILE A 79 -0.86 -10.27 -6.79
C ILE A 79 -0.31 -11.69 -6.87
N GLN A 80 0.17 -12.12 -8.04
CA GLN A 80 0.82 -13.44 -8.18
C GLN A 80 2.07 -13.57 -7.30
N SER A 81 2.70 -12.46 -6.90
CA SER A 81 3.87 -12.51 -6.02
C SER A 81 3.58 -12.93 -4.59
N LEU A 82 2.31 -12.88 -4.16
CA LEU A 82 1.88 -13.40 -2.87
C LEU A 82 2.18 -14.89 -2.69
N PHE A 83 2.40 -15.62 -3.79
CA PHE A 83 2.59 -17.07 -3.81
C PHE A 83 4.05 -17.51 -4.02
N TYR A 84 5.03 -16.60 -3.91
CA TYR A 84 6.45 -16.95 -3.84
C TYR A 84 7.20 -16.04 -2.86
N LEU A 85 8.35 -16.49 -2.37
CA LEU A 85 9.12 -15.76 -1.37
C LEU A 85 10.00 -14.67 -2.00
N HIS A 86 9.98 -13.48 -1.41
CA HIS A 86 10.76 -12.31 -1.82
C HIS A 86 10.95 -11.34 -0.64
N ASN A 87 11.73 -10.28 -0.83
CA ASN A 87 12.07 -9.29 0.20
C ASN A 87 10.84 -8.67 0.90
N GLU A 88 9.74 -8.43 0.15
CA GLU A 88 8.49 -7.87 0.70
C GLU A 88 7.53 -8.90 1.33
N SER A 89 7.81 -10.21 1.32
CA SER A 89 6.79 -11.21 1.70
C SER A 89 6.32 -11.04 3.14
N VAL A 90 7.24 -10.78 4.07
CA VAL A 90 6.88 -10.58 5.50
C VAL A 90 6.11 -9.27 5.68
N ASN A 91 6.50 -8.19 5.01
CA ASN A 91 5.79 -6.90 5.06
C ASN A 91 4.33 -7.06 4.62
N ILE A 92 4.10 -7.76 3.50
CA ILE A 92 2.74 -8.01 2.99
C ILE A 92 1.93 -8.86 3.97
N TRP A 93 2.45 -10.03 4.35
CA TRP A 93 1.67 -11.03 5.10
C TRP A 93 1.45 -10.63 6.55
N SER A 94 2.40 -9.98 7.22
CA SER A 94 2.22 -9.50 8.59
C SER A 94 1.08 -8.47 8.67
N HIS A 95 1.02 -7.52 7.74
CA HIS A 95 -0.04 -6.53 7.69
C HIS A 95 -1.38 -7.12 7.20
N PHE A 96 -1.38 -7.99 6.19
CA PHE A 96 -2.59 -8.64 5.70
C PHE A 96 -3.28 -9.49 6.78
N VAL A 97 -2.51 -10.34 7.45
CA VAL A 97 -3.02 -11.16 8.57
C VAL A 97 -3.51 -10.27 9.70
N GLY A 98 -2.77 -9.20 10.02
CA GLY A 98 -3.22 -8.18 10.98
C GLY A 98 -4.58 -7.58 10.62
N ALA A 99 -4.81 -7.23 9.35
CA ALA A 99 -6.08 -6.68 8.88
C ALA A 99 -7.24 -7.68 9.04
N VAL A 100 -7.01 -8.97 8.75
CA VAL A 100 -8.00 -10.04 8.95
C VAL A 100 -8.32 -10.23 10.44
N ILE A 101 -7.29 -10.23 11.30
CA ILE A 101 -7.45 -10.30 12.76
C ILE A 101 -8.24 -9.09 13.28
N CYS A 102 -7.98 -7.90 12.75
CA CYS A 102 -8.71 -6.68 13.10
C CYS A 102 -10.21 -6.80 12.77
N ILE A 103 -10.57 -7.35 11.59
CA ILE A 103 -11.96 -7.63 11.24
C ILE A 103 -12.58 -8.60 12.24
N PHE A 104 -11.90 -9.70 12.54
CA PHE A 104 -12.39 -10.70 13.49
C PHE A 104 -12.66 -10.12 14.89
N PHE A 105 -11.71 -9.35 15.43
CA PHE A 105 -11.90 -8.67 16.71
C PHE A 105 -13.00 -7.61 16.67
N SER A 106 -13.16 -6.90 15.55
CA SER A 106 -14.25 -5.92 15.40
C SER A 106 -15.62 -6.59 15.49
N ILE A 107 -15.78 -7.80 14.93
CA ILE A 107 -17.04 -8.57 14.99
C ILE A 107 -17.29 -9.09 16.41
N ILE A 108 -16.27 -9.67 17.06
CA ILE A 108 -16.40 -10.13 18.45
C ILE A 108 -16.82 -8.96 19.36
N THR A 109 -16.15 -7.81 19.19
CA THR A 109 -16.42 -6.63 19.98
C THR A 109 -17.83 -6.09 19.74
N TYR A 110 -18.35 -6.16 18.50
CA TYR A 110 -19.73 -5.81 18.19
C TYR A 110 -20.73 -6.54 19.09
N PHE A 111 -20.64 -7.87 19.09
CA PHE A 111 -21.55 -8.74 19.84
C PHE A 111 -21.36 -8.59 21.35
N TYR A 112 -20.11 -8.40 21.78
CA TYR A 112 -19.81 -8.09 23.18
C TYR A 112 -20.52 -6.81 23.62
N LEU A 113 -20.40 -5.72 22.86
CA LEU A 113 -21.04 -4.44 23.19
C LEU A 113 -22.57 -4.53 23.21
N LEU A 114 -23.17 -5.24 22.26
CA LEU A 114 -24.64 -5.43 22.22
C LEU A 114 -25.19 -6.17 23.45
N ALA A 115 -24.40 -7.05 24.06
CA ALA A 115 -24.80 -7.80 25.24
C ALA A 115 -24.78 -6.97 26.54
N HIS A 116 -24.21 -5.76 26.53
CA HIS A 116 -24.02 -4.95 27.73
C HIS A 116 -24.97 -3.75 27.78
N PRO A 117 -25.92 -3.70 28.73
CA PRO A 117 -26.97 -2.67 28.76
C PRO A 117 -26.46 -1.26 29.13
N SER A 118 -25.26 -1.15 29.69
CA SER A 118 -24.63 0.13 30.02
C SER A 118 -23.96 0.82 28.83
N VAL A 119 -23.77 0.11 27.72
CA VAL A 119 -23.11 0.63 26.52
C VAL A 119 -24.05 1.56 25.76
N LYS A 120 -23.55 2.74 25.42
CA LYS A 120 -24.25 3.74 24.62
C LYS A 120 -23.80 3.63 23.17
N TRP A 121 -24.63 4.14 22.26
CA TRP A 121 -24.27 4.16 20.84
C TRP A 121 -22.96 4.93 20.54
N TRP A 122 -22.62 5.93 21.35
CA TRP A 122 -21.33 6.64 21.25
C TRP A 122 -20.13 5.74 21.50
N ASP A 123 -20.26 4.73 22.37
CA ASP A 123 -19.21 3.76 22.65
C ASP A 123 -18.91 2.91 21.40
N PHE A 124 -19.93 2.59 20.60
CA PHE A 124 -19.73 1.99 19.28
C PHE A 124 -18.98 2.94 18.36
N VAL A 125 -19.39 4.21 18.24
CA VAL A 125 -18.70 5.15 17.34
C VAL A 125 -17.22 5.27 17.66
N VAL A 126 -16.87 5.55 18.92
CA VAL A 126 -15.47 5.80 19.30
C VAL A 126 -14.60 4.56 19.12
N LEU A 127 -15.13 3.37 19.42
CA LEU A 127 -14.38 2.13 19.28
C LEU A 127 -14.25 1.70 17.81
N TYR A 128 -15.26 1.92 16.98
CA TYR A 128 -15.19 1.60 15.56
C TYR A 128 -14.36 2.60 14.76
N CYS A 129 -14.16 3.83 15.25
CA CYS A 129 -13.11 4.71 14.72
C CYS A 129 -11.71 4.08 14.88
N PHE A 130 -11.43 3.43 16.01
CA PHE A 130 -10.18 2.69 16.20
C PHE A 130 -10.07 1.50 15.23
N PHE A 131 -11.08 0.64 15.16
CA PHE A 131 -11.04 -0.51 14.24
C PHE A 131 -10.94 -0.08 12.77
N ALA A 132 -11.62 0.99 12.37
CA ALA A 132 -11.52 1.55 11.02
C ALA A 132 -10.11 2.08 10.73
N GLY A 133 -9.51 2.82 11.66
CA GLY A 133 -8.13 3.31 11.54
C GLY A 133 -7.11 2.17 11.46
N ALA A 134 -7.23 1.17 12.33
CA ALA A 134 -6.36 -0.01 12.35
C ALA A 134 -6.47 -0.83 11.05
N PHE A 135 -7.69 -1.14 10.61
CA PHE A 135 -7.92 -1.86 9.35
C PHE A 135 -7.36 -1.07 8.16
N MET A 136 -7.65 0.23 8.07
CA MET A 136 -7.16 1.06 6.98
C MET A 136 -5.63 1.08 6.93
N CYS A 137 -4.95 1.25 8.05
CA CYS A 137 -3.49 1.21 8.12
C CYS A 137 -2.92 -0.12 7.62
N LEU A 138 -3.43 -1.23 8.14
CA LEU A 138 -2.92 -2.57 7.81
C LEU A 138 -3.22 -2.93 6.35
N ALA A 139 -4.42 -2.60 5.87
CA ALA A 139 -4.82 -2.88 4.49
C ALA A 139 -4.04 -2.04 3.47
N LEU A 140 -3.86 -0.74 3.72
CA LEU A 140 -3.12 0.15 2.81
C LEU A 140 -1.63 -0.21 2.77
N SER A 141 -1.04 -0.56 3.90
CA SER A 141 0.36 -1.02 3.95
C SER A 141 0.56 -2.34 3.21
N SER A 142 -0.32 -3.32 3.45
CA SER A 142 -0.27 -4.59 2.73
C SER A 142 -0.44 -4.39 1.22
N ALA A 143 -1.33 -3.47 0.80
CA ALA A 143 -1.50 -3.11 -0.59
C ALA A 143 -0.26 -2.42 -1.17
N PHE A 144 0.36 -1.49 -0.45
CA PHE A 144 1.62 -0.86 -0.87
C PHE A 144 2.71 -1.89 -1.09
N HIS A 145 3.00 -2.72 -0.09
CA HIS A 145 4.01 -3.75 -0.25
C HIS A 145 3.63 -4.78 -1.32
N THR A 146 2.35 -5.00 -1.61
CA THR A 146 1.95 -5.85 -2.74
C THR A 146 2.25 -5.19 -4.08
N PHE A 147 1.95 -3.91 -4.24
CA PHE A 147 1.97 -3.19 -5.52
C PHE A 147 3.22 -2.33 -5.76
N CYS A 148 4.15 -2.25 -4.81
CA CYS A 148 5.34 -1.42 -4.94
C CYS A 148 6.18 -1.79 -6.16
N ASN A 149 6.26 -3.06 -6.56
CA ASN A 149 6.99 -3.47 -7.77
C ASN A 149 6.19 -3.34 -9.09
N HIS A 150 5.13 -2.52 -9.13
CA HIS A 150 4.37 -2.30 -10.36
C HIS A 150 5.11 -1.38 -11.34
N SER A 151 5.14 -0.09 -11.03
CA SER A 151 5.81 0.99 -11.77
C SER A 151 6.04 2.14 -10.80
N GLU A 152 6.99 3.03 -11.10
CA GLU A 152 7.38 4.13 -10.21
C GLU A 152 6.19 4.96 -9.72
N LYS A 153 5.30 5.40 -10.62
CA LYS A 153 4.10 6.16 -10.26
C LYS A 153 3.13 5.39 -9.37
N VAL A 154 2.94 4.09 -9.63
CA VAL A 154 2.05 3.24 -8.82
C VAL A 154 2.66 3.00 -7.44
N CYS A 155 3.97 2.75 -7.37
CA CYS A 155 4.71 2.63 -6.13
C CYS A 155 4.57 3.89 -5.26
N ALA A 156 4.85 5.07 -5.84
CA ALA A 156 4.73 6.35 -5.13
C ALA A 156 3.30 6.61 -4.64
N ASN A 157 2.28 6.33 -5.46
CA ASN A 157 0.88 6.54 -5.05
C ASN A 157 0.46 5.61 -3.92
N TRP A 158 0.84 4.32 -3.98
CA TRP A 158 0.54 3.41 -2.87
C TRP A 158 1.34 3.71 -1.62
N ASN A 159 2.58 4.21 -1.75
CA ASN A 159 3.38 4.68 -0.62
C ASN A 159 2.68 5.82 0.12
N ARG A 160 2.12 6.78 -0.63
CA ARG A 160 1.30 7.87 -0.06
C ARG A 160 0.06 7.33 0.64
N CYS A 161 -0.62 6.35 0.05
CA CYS A 161 -1.75 5.68 0.71
C CYS A 161 -1.33 4.99 2.01
N ASP A 162 -0.16 4.35 2.05
CA ASP A 162 0.38 3.72 3.26
C ASP A 162 0.60 4.75 4.39
N TYR A 163 1.22 5.88 4.07
CA TYR A 163 1.37 7.00 5.02
C TYR A 163 0.01 7.53 5.51
N VAL A 164 -0.99 7.66 4.64
CA VAL A 164 -2.36 8.02 5.05
C VAL A 164 -2.94 6.97 6.00
N GLY A 165 -2.65 5.70 5.77
CA GLY A 165 -2.99 4.59 6.67
C GLY A 165 -2.45 4.80 8.09
N ILE A 166 -1.16 5.13 8.22
CA ILE A 166 -0.51 5.42 9.51
C ILE A 166 -1.22 6.59 10.22
N VAL A 167 -1.48 7.69 9.52
CA VAL A 167 -2.18 8.85 10.10
C VAL A 167 -3.59 8.46 10.56
N GLY A 168 -4.30 7.68 9.76
CA GLY A 168 -5.62 7.17 10.11
C GLY A 168 -5.63 6.29 11.35
N MET A 169 -4.62 5.43 11.54
CA MET A 169 -4.47 4.63 12.76
C MET A 169 -4.21 5.53 13.98
N VAL A 170 -3.34 6.53 13.86
CA VAL A 170 -3.07 7.48 14.96
C VAL A 170 -4.33 8.26 15.34
N MET A 171 -5.06 8.79 14.36
CA MET A 171 -6.32 9.51 14.61
C MET A 171 -7.39 8.57 15.20
N GLY A 172 -7.60 7.40 14.60
CA GLY A 172 -8.59 6.42 15.00
C GLY A 172 -8.37 5.88 16.42
N SER A 173 -7.13 5.59 16.79
CA SER A 173 -6.77 5.11 18.14
C SER A 173 -6.83 6.21 19.21
N SER A 174 -6.59 7.46 18.82
CA SER A 174 -6.72 8.60 19.74
C SER A 174 -8.16 8.85 20.15
N ILE A 175 -9.15 8.51 19.32
CA ILE A 175 -10.55 8.82 19.59
C ILE A 175 -11.10 8.15 20.86
N PRO A 176 -11.06 6.81 21.01
CA PRO A 176 -11.52 6.17 22.25
C PRO A 176 -10.63 6.53 23.43
N MET A 177 -9.32 6.72 23.23
CA MET A 177 -8.39 7.15 24.27
C MET A 177 -8.80 8.50 24.88
N ILE A 178 -9.11 9.50 24.04
CA ILE A 178 -9.55 10.83 24.49
C ILE A 178 -10.95 10.75 25.10
N TYR A 179 -11.87 10.02 24.46
CA TYR A 179 -13.26 9.91 24.91
C TYR A 179 -13.37 9.33 26.32
N TYR A 180 -12.69 8.22 26.58
CA TYR A 180 -12.68 7.57 27.90
C TYR A 180 -11.70 8.21 28.88
N GLY A 181 -10.51 8.63 28.42
CA GLY A 181 -9.49 9.26 29.27
C GLY A 181 -9.95 10.58 29.89
N PHE A 182 -10.76 11.36 29.16
CA PHE A 182 -11.34 12.61 29.64
C PHE A 182 -12.86 12.50 29.82
N TYR A 183 -13.36 11.34 30.28
CA TYR A 183 -14.80 11.06 30.37
C TYR A 183 -15.58 12.19 31.06
N CYS A 184 -15.09 12.65 32.22
CA CYS A 184 -15.70 13.68 33.05
C CYS A 184 -15.27 15.13 32.71
N HIS A 185 -14.31 15.32 31.80
CA HIS A 185 -13.69 16.62 31.51
C HIS A 185 -13.92 17.03 30.05
N ASN A 186 -15.11 17.56 29.76
CA ASN A 186 -15.51 17.91 28.39
C ASN A 186 -14.60 18.95 27.73
N THR A 187 -14.10 19.94 28.46
CA THR A 187 -13.17 20.95 27.91
C THR A 187 -11.89 20.31 27.38
N LEU A 188 -11.29 19.38 28.14
CA LEU A 188 -10.08 18.67 27.72
C LEU A 188 -10.37 17.75 26.55
N LYS A 189 -11.51 17.04 26.57
CA LYS A 189 -11.97 16.18 25.48
C LYS A 189 -12.05 16.94 24.16
N ILE A 190 -12.72 18.10 24.15
CA ILE A 190 -12.86 18.96 22.96
C ILE A 190 -11.50 19.48 22.50
N LEU A 191 -10.67 19.94 23.43
CA LEU A 191 -9.33 20.46 23.13
C LEU A 191 -8.48 19.40 22.41
N TYR A 192 -8.36 18.19 22.99
CA TYR A 192 -7.53 17.13 22.42
C TYR A 192 -8.10 16.57 21.12
N PHE A 193 -9.42 16.45 20.98
CA PHE A 193 -10.03 16.10 19.69
C PHE A 193 -9.69 17.12 18.62
N THR A 194 -9.78 18.41 18.93
CA THR A 194 -9.43 19.48 17.99
C THR A 194 -7.97 19.40 17.59
N MET A 195 -7.06 19.23 18.56
CA MET A 195 -5.62 19.13 18.31
C MET A 195 -5.26 17.93 17.42
N VAL A 196 -5.78 16.73 17.73
CA VAL A 196 -5.46 15.53 16.93
C VAL A 196 -6.04 15.63 15.52
N SER A 197 -7.21 16.25 15.35
CA SER A 197 -7.76 16.51 14.01
C SER A 197 -6.90 17.48 13.21
N LEU A 198 -6.46 18.59 13.81
CA LEU A 198 -5.60 19.56 13.12
C LEU A 198 -4.26 18.96 12.72
N PHE A 199 -3.57 18.26 13.63
CA PHE A 199 -2.29 17.62 13.32
C PHE A 199 -2.44 16.45 12.35
N GLY A 200 -3.53 15.69 12.43
CA GLY A 200 -3.84 14.63 11.47
C GLY A 200 -4.01 15.17 10.05
N ILE A 201 -4.82 16.23 9.90
CA ILE A 201 -5.01 16.90 8.60
C ILE A 201 -3.69 17.46 8.07
N ALA A 202 -2.92 18.15 8.90
CA ALA A 202 -1.61 18.68 8.52
C ALA A 202 -0.65 17.57 8.04
N THR A 203 -0.61 16.45 8.77
CA THR A 203 0.23 15.30 8.39
C THR A 203 -0.22 14.67 7.07
N VAL A 204 -1.54 14.55 6.82
CA VAL A 204 -2.05 14.07 5.51
C VAL A 204 -1.63 15.00 4.38
N PHE A 205 -1.72 16.32 4.56
CA PHE A 205 -1.26 17.26 3.54
C PHE A 205 0.22 17.10 3.22
N VAL A 206 1.06 16.90 4.22
CA VAL A 206 2.49 16.64 4.03
C VAL A 206 2.73 15.30 3.35
N ALA A 207 2.02 14.24 3.77
CA ALA A 207 2.17 12.89 3.22
C ALA A 207 1.71 12.76 1.76
N LEU A 208 0.83 13.65 1.29
CA LEU A 208 0.34 13.68 -0.09
C LEU A 208 1.12 14.62 -1.01
N ASP A 209 2.08 15.39 -0.48
CA ASP A 209 2.88 16.31 -1.27
C ASP A 209 3.73 15.54 -2.29
N LEU A 210 3.74 16.00 -3.54
CA LEU A 210 4.42 15.30 -4.65
C LEU A 210 5.95 15.31 -4.56
N ARG A 211 6.53 16.12 -3.67
CA ARG A 211 7.98 16.10 -3.37
C ARG A 211 8.39 14.88 -2.56
N PHE A 212 7.42 14.17 -1.96
CA PHE A 212 7.58 12.95 -1.18
C PHE A 212 6.78 11.79 -1.80
#